data_AF-A0A1H5NI25-F1
#
_entry.id   AF-A0A1H5NI25-F1
#
_cell.length_a   1.000
_cell.length_b   1.000
_cell.length_c   1.000
_cell.angle_alpha   90.00
_cell.angle_beta   90.00
_cell.angle_gamma   90.00
#
_symmetry.space_group_name_H-M   'P 1'
#
loop_
_entity.id
_entity.type
_entity.pdbx_description
1 polymer ?
#
loop_
_entity_poly.entity_id
_entity_poly.type
_entity_poly.pdbx_seq_one_letter_code
_entity_poly.pdbx_strand_id
1 'polypeptide(L)'
;MHINAWADLTCPWCCLGRHRLQRALELWEADGRERPEVIWHPYQVDPMAPRIAVPRDEEAARRREELHSAETRAAFLAELAEAEGPGFAWRPRWRVSTFDAHRLEALARRHGGNALQDAVKSELLRAHFVRGENLGDHAVLAAAAEAAGFRHAREALATGEGGAQVRAESARGATVGVTAVPTFVVGRRALAGAQDPEAILDFLRQAADDRRSDPPGDGAQPLGTVQAPDPVAAYREAGRLLEAREPLEALRVLQPWSGEFGGDSAVLLLTARCYFASAQLRRAEEVLRRIVEANPTDDYARFMLGRCLQRQTRREEARVHLRIAVSLNPSPEYADALARVGG
;
A
#
# COMPACT_ATOMS: atom_id res chain seq x y z
N MET A 1 -26.00 8.36 1.10
CA MET A 1 -25.14 7.46 1.92
C MET A 1 -23.71 7.98 1.91
N HIS A 2 -22.90 7.81 2.96
CA HIS A 2 -21.50 8.27 2.99
C HIS A 2 -20.51 7.10 2.98
N ILE A 3 -19.43 7.26 2.20
CA ILE A 3 -18.26 6.37 2.16
C ILE A 3 -17.09 7.12 2.78
N ASN A 4 -16.61 6.68 3.94
CA ASN A 4 -15.37 7.22 4.53
C ASN A 4 -14.17 6.48 3.94
N ALA A 5 -13.29 7.19 3.26
CA ALA A 5 -12.18 6.61 2.51
C ALA A 5 -10.84 7.11 3.05
N TRP A 6 -10.05 6.23 3.67
CA TRP A 6 -8.69 6.55 4.08
C TRP A 6 -7.72 6.23 2.95
N ALA A 7 -6.92 7.22 2.55
CA ALA A 7 -6.03 7.10 1.41
C ALA A 7 -4.83 8.03 1.56
N ASP A 8 -3.74 7.70 0.86
CA ASP A 8 -2.56 8.56 0.72
C ASP A 8 -2.35 8.98 -0.74
N LEU A 9 -1.71 10.13 -0.95
CA LEU A 9 -1.49 10.72 -2.26
C LEU A 9 -0.22 10.21 -2.97
N THR A 10 0.68 9.57 -2.22
CA THR A 10 1.85 8.86 -2.75
C THR A 10 1.67 7.35 -2.77
N CYS A 11 0.50 6.85 -2.36
CA CYS A 11 0.22 5.42 -2.36
C CYS A 11 -0.35 5.00 -3.73
N PRO A 12 0.37 4.12 -4.46
CA PRO A 12 -0.09 3.64 -5.76
C PRO A 12 -1.50 3.04 -5.74
N TRP A 13 -1.76 2.16 -4.78
CA TRP A 13 -3.04 1.50 -4.61
C TRP A 13 -4.18 2.48 -4.33
N CYS A 14 -3.91 3.63 -3.71
CA CYS A 14 -4.93 4.64 -3.47
C CYS A 14 -5.36 5.34 -4.76
N CYS A 15 -4.44 5.55 -5.69
CA CYS A 15 -4.75 6.08 -7.02
C CYS A 15 -5.68 5.13 -7.78
N LEU A 16 -5.29 3.85 -7.84
CA LEU A 16 -6.07 2.80 -8.46
C LEU A 16 -7.43 2.61 -7.79
N GLY A 17 -7.46 2.48 -6.46
CA GLY A 17 -8.70 2.25 -5.72
C GLY A 17 -9.68 3.41 -5.86
N ARG A 18 -9.21 4.65 -5.99
CA ARG A 18 -10.10 5.78 -6.34
C ARG A 18 -10.69 5.61 -7.74
N HIS A 19 -9.87 5.24 -8.73
CA HIS A 19 -10.36 5.00 -10.09
C HIS A 19 -11.43 3.90 -10.12
N ARG A 20 -11.16 2.77 -9.46
CA ARG A 20 -12.10 1.64 -9.36
C ARG A 20 -13.36 1.98 -8.57
N LEU A 21 -13.24 2.77 -7.49
CA LEU A 21 -14.40 3.30 -6.77
C LEU A 21 -15.26 4.20 -7.67
N GLN A 22 -14.65 5.08 -8.45
CA GLN A 22 -15.38 5.94 -9.38
C GLN A 22 -16.20 5.10 -10.38
N ARG A 23 -15.61 4.03 -10.91
CA ARG A 23 -16.30 3.10 -11.81
C ARG A 23 -17.45 2.37 -11.10
N ALA A 24 -17.23 1.91 -9.87
CA ALA A 24 -18.30 1.30 -9.07
C ALA A 24 -19.46 2.27 -8.80
N LEU A 25 -19.18 3.55 -8.58
CA LEU A 25 -20.20 4.59 -8.38
C LEU A 25 -20.99 4.88 -9.66
N GLU A 26 -20.36 4.84 -10.84
CA GLU A 26 -21.06 4.94 -12.13
C GLU A 26 -22.02 3.75 -12.35
N LEU A 27 -21.57 2.53 -12.03
CA LEU A 27 -22.43 1.34 -12.09
C LEU A 27 -23.60 1.44 -11.10
N TRP A 28 -23.34 1.96 -9.89
CA TRP A 28 -24.37 2.22 -8.89
C TRP A 28 -25.44 3.21 -9.38
N GLU A 29 -25.04 4.29 -10.04
CA GLU A 29 -25.96 5.27 -10.63
C GLU A 29 -26.75 4.69 -11.81
N ALA A 30 -26.13 3.82 -12.60
CA ALA A 30 -26.80 3.12 -13.70
C ALA A 30 -27.94 2.21 -13.22
N ASP A 31 -27.89 1.72 -11.97
CA ASP A 31 -28.99 1.02 -11.30
C ASP A 31 -30.12 1.96 -10.83
N GLY A 32 -30.06 3.27 -11.14
CA GLY A 32 -31.05 4.27 -10.75
C GLY A 32 -30.96 4.71 -9.29
N ARG A 33 -29.83 4.46 -8.62
CA ARG A 33 -29.63 4.77 -7.20
C ARG A 33 -28.93 6.12 -7.01
N GLU A 34 -29.29 6.83 -5.95
CA GLU A 34 -28.62 8.08 -5.57
C GLU A 34 -27.15 7.83 -5.23
N ARG A 35 -26.24 8.62 -5.82
CA ARG A 35 -24.80 8.46 -5.67
C ARG A 35 -24.37 8.64 -4.20
N PRO A 36 -23.61 7.70 -3.61
CA PRO A 36 -22.99 7.90 -2.31
C PRO A 36 -21.97 9.04 -2.34
N GLU A 37 -21.94 9.84 -1.27
CA GLU A 37 -20.90 10.85 -1.10
C GLU A 37 -19.64 10.22 -0.52
N VAL A 38 -18.48 10.55 -1.09
CA VAL A 38 -17.18 10.07 -0.63
C VAL A 38 -16.52 11.14 0.23
N ILE A 39 -16.09 10.77 1.43
CA ILE A 39 -15.34 11.63 2.35
C ILE A 39 -13.93 11.06 2.47
N TRP A 40 -12.95 11.79 1.97
CA TRP A 40 -11.55 11.38 2.03
C TRP A 40 -10.92 11.78 3.36
N HIS A 41 -10.25 10.83 4.00
CA HIS A 41 -9.52 11.00 5.25
C HIS A 41 -8.02 10.81 5.01
N PRO A 42 -7.17 11.64 5.63
CA PRO A 42 -5.73 11.57 5.42
C PRO A 42 -5.13 10.34 6.08
N TYR A 43 -4.34 9.60 5.30
CA TYR A 43 -3.46 8.56 5.78
C TYR A 43 -2.08 8.78 5.15
N GLN A 44 -1.02 8.82 5.95
CA GLN A 44 0.35 8.90 5.45
C GLN A 44 0.98 7.51 5.51
N VAL A 45 1.20 6.87 4.35
CA VAL A 45 1.84 5.55 4.27
C VAL A 45 3.28 5.63 4.76
N ASP A 46 3.94 6.75 4.50
CA ASP A 46 5.25 7.06 5.06
C ASP A 46 5.19 8.38 5.83
N PRO A 47 4.89 8.34 7.15
CA PRO A 47 4.91 9.51 8.01
C PRO A 47 6.29 10.16 8.12
N MET A 48 7.36 9.41 7.79
CA MET A 48 8.76 9.84 7.84
C MET A 48 9.30 10.30 6.48
N ALA A 49 8.43 10.44 5.48
CA ALA A 49 8.80 11.02 4.21
C ALA A 49 9.29 12.47 4.41
N PRO A 50 10.38 12.87 3.74
CA PRO A 50 10.95 14.20 3.93
C PRO A 50 10.02 15.27 3.35
N ARG A 51 10.08 16.48 3.91
CA ARG A 51 9.38 17.65 3.34
C ARG A 51 9.97 18.05 2.00
N ILE A 52 11.31 18.07 1.91
CA ILE A 52 12.02 18.27 0.66
C ILE A 52 12.03 16.93 -0.06
N ALA A 53 11.40 16.88 -1.24
CA ALA A 53 11.28 15.65 -1.98
C ALA A 53 12.63 15.10 -2.42
N VAL A 54 12.74 13.79 -2.37
CA VAL A 54 13.90 13.05 -2.87
C VAL A 54 13.46 12.18 -4.06
N PRO A 55 14.24 12.15 -5.16
CA PRO A 55 14.02 11.21 -6.25
C PRO A 55 14.09 9.76 -5.73
N ARG A 56 13.12 8.93 -6.14
CA ARG A 56 13.01 7.52 -5.69
C ARG A 56 14.15 6.64 -6.21
N ASP A 57 14.67 6.94 -7.40
CA ASP A 57 15.83 6.29 -8.00
C ASP A 57 17.11 6.51 -7.17
N GLU A 58 17.34 7.73 -6.68
CA GLU A 58 18.48 8.03 -5.80
C GLU A 58 18.36 7.38 -4.42
N GLU A 59 17.15 7.15 -3.92
CA GLU A 59 16.92 6.45 -2.64
C GLU A 59 17.06 4.94 -2.80
N ALA A 60 16.51 4.37 -3.87
CA ALA A 60 16.66 2.96 -4.21
C ALA A 60 18.16 2.62 -4.41
N ALA A 61 18.92 3.49 -5.08
CA ALA A 61 20.38 3.38 -5.19
C ALA A 61 21.11 3.40 -3.82
N ARG A 62 20.57 4.11 -2.81
CA ARG A 62 21.10 4.15 -1.45
C ARG A 62 20.72 2.91 -0.62
N ARG A 63 19.58 2.29 -0.90
CA ARG A 63 19.05 1.10 -0.19
C ARG A 63 19.14 -0.14 -1.07
N ARG A 64 20.37 -0.60 -1.34
CA ARG A 64 20.69 -1.71 -2.26
C ARG A 64 19.89 -3.01 -2.06
N GLU A 65 19.31 -3.24 -0.89
CA GLU A 65 18.42 -4.39 -0.59
C GLU A 65 16.94 -4.20 -1.02
N GLU A 66 16.48 -2.96 -1.28
CA GLU A 66 15.08 -2.64 -1.63
C GLU A 66 14.81 -2.52 -3.14
N LEU A 67 15.86 -2.39 -3.96
CA LEU A 67 15.80 -2.13 -5.41
C LEU A 67 14.97 -3.15 -6.20
N HIS A 68 15.12 -4.45 -5.90
CA HIS A 68 14.46 -5.51 -6.67
C HIS A 68 12.95 -5.58 -6.39
N SER A 69 12.54 -5.41 -5.12
CA SER A 69 11.12 -5.31 -4.78
C SER A 69 10.46 -4.04 -5.34
N ALA A 70 11.22 -2.94 -5.51
CA ALA A 70 10.71 -1.71 -6.11
C ALA A 70 10.49 -1.85 -7.62
N GLU A 71 11.39 -2.52 -8.33
CA GLU A 71 11.27 -2.77 -9.78
C GLU A 71 10.15 -3.77 -10.10
N THR A 72 10.02 -4.88 -9.37
CA THR A 72 8.90 -5.82 -9.55
C THR A 72 7.55 -5.19 -9.18
N ARG A 73 7.48 -4.38 -8.12
CA ARG A 73 6.27 -3.61 -7.81
C ARG A 73 5.98 -2.59 -8.90
N ALA A 74 6.98 -1.89 -9.43
CA ALA A 74 6.78 -0.91 -10.51
C ALA A 74 6.30 -1.59 -11.81
N ALA A 75 6.83 -2.77 -12.14
CA ALA A 75 6.39 -3.57 -13.29
C ALA A 75 4.94 -4.08 -13.11
N PHE A 76 4.61 -4.64 -11.95
CA PHE A 76 3.24 -5.08 -11.64
C PHE A 76 2.25 -3.92 -11.67
N LEU A 77 2.64 -2.76 -11.14
CA LEU A 77 1.83 -1.55 -11.18
C LEU A 77 1.68 -1.00 -12.60
N ALA A 78 2.68 -1.15 -13.46
CA ALA A 78 2.60 -0.77 -14.87
C ALA A 78 1.66 -1.69 -15.67
N GLU A 79 1.73 -3.01 -15.46
CA GLU A 79 0.81 -3.99 -16.05
C GLU A 79 -0.64 -3.74 -15.61
N LEU A 80 -0.85 -3.50 -14.30
CA LEU A 80 -2.16 -3.15 -13.78
C LEU A 80 -2.68 -1.85 -14.39
N ALA A 81 -1.80 -0.87 -14.59
CA ALA A 81 -2.16 0.40 -15.15
C ALA A 81 -2.54 0.31 -16.65
N GLU A 82 -1.90 -0.58 -17.40
CA GLU A 82 -2.30 -0.91 -18.77
C GLU A 82 -3.69 -1.59 -18.81
N ALA A 83 -3.99 -2.45 -17.84
CA ALA A 83 -5.29 -3.13 -17.74
C ALA A 83 -6.46 -2.16 -17.47
N GLU A 84 -6.21 -1.00 -16.83
CA GLU A 84 -7.22 0.04 -16.59
C GLU A 84 -7.47 0.94 -17.81
N GLY A 85 -6.65 0.83 -18.88
CA GLY A 85 -6.85 1.50 -20.15
C GLY A 85 -5.91 2.69 -20.45
N PRO A 86 -6.04 3.29 -21.66
CA PRO A 86 -5.10 4.30 -22.15
C PRO A 86 -5.12 5.59 -21.29
N GLY A 87 -3.94 6.02 -20.85
CA GLY A 87 -3.74 7.28 -20.11
C GLY A 87 -3.37 7.13 -18.64
N PHE A 88 -3.35 5.90 -18.10
CA PHE A 88 -2.88 5.61 -16.75
C PHE A 88 -1.36 5.33 -16.75
N ALA A 89 -0.53 6.31 -17.14
CA ALA A 89 0.93 6.14 -17.16
C ALA A 89 1.51 6.42 -15.76
N TRP A 90 1.98 5.38 -15.05
CA TRP A 90 2.52 5.53 -13.71
C TRP A 90 3.98 5.96 -13.70
N ARG A 91 4.23 7.17 -13.17
CA ARG A 91 5.57 7.75 -13.05
C ARG A 91 5.83 8.36 -11.65
N PRO A 92 5.61 7.63 -10.54
CA PRO A 92 5.93 8.15 -9.22
C PRO A 92 7.45 8.35 -9.08
N ARG A 93 7.91 9.59 -9.21
CA ARG A 93 9.34 9.94 -9.19
C ARG A 93 9.83 10.32 -7.79
N TRP A 94 8.94 10.73 -6.91
CA TRP A 94 9.29 11.42 -5.67
C TRP A 94 8.86 10.63 -4.44
N ARG A 95 9.76 10.55 -3.44
CA ARG A 95 9.38 10.30 -2.05
C ARG A 95 9.30 11.65 -1.35
N VAL A 96 8.11 11.96 -0.84
CA VAL A 96 7.82 13.27 -0.26
C VAL A 96 6.67 13.17 0.73
N SER A 97 6.70 14.01 1.76
CA SER A 97 5.61 14.12 2.71
C SER A 97 4.34 14.60 2.02
N THR A 98 3.24 13.88 2.22
CA THR A 98 1.91 14.22 1.71
C THR A 98 1.12 15.14 2.64
N PHE A 99 1.72 15.60 3.74
CA PHE A 99 1.02 16.37 4.78
C PHE A 99 0.36 17.64 4.26
N ASP A 100 1.07 18.46 3.47
CA ASP A 100 0.52 19.70 2.91
C ASP A 100 -0.53 19.44 1.82
N ALA A 101 -0.40 18.33 1.09
CA ALA A 101 -1.39 17.91 0.11
C ALA A 101 -2.70 17.44 0.80
N HIS A 102 -2.59 16.67 1.89
CA HIS A 102 -3.72 16.31 2.77
C HIS A 102 -4.40 17.53 3.39
N ARG A 103 -3.62 18.59 3.72
CA ARG A 103 -4.20 19.86 4.21
C ARG A 103 -5.09 20.49 3.16
N LEU A 104 -4.67 20.52 1.90
CA LEU A 104 -5.47 21.05 0.80
C LEU A 104 -6.76 20.24 0.57
N GLU A 105 -6.72 18.91 0.65
CA GLU A 105 -7.94 18.08 0.57
C GLU A 105 -8.91 18.41 1.71
N ALA A 106 -8.42 18.52 2.95
CA ALA A 106 -9.22 18.84 4.12
C ALA A 106 -9.86 20.25 4.02
N LEU A 107 -9.09 21.23 3.55
CA LEU A 107 -9.53 22.61 3.31
C LEU A 107 -10.56 22.69 2.18
N ALA A 108 -10.30 22.04 1.06
CA ALA A 108 -11.22 21.94 -0.07
C ALA A 108 -12.60 21.44 0.38
N ARG A 109 -12.63 20.42 1.24
CA ARG A 109 -13.88 19.92 1.85
C ARG A 109 -14.61 21.01 2.64
N ARG A 110 -13.91 21.80 3.46
CA ARG A 110 -14.53 22.88 4.24
C ARG A 110 -15.12 23.98 3.36
N HIS A 111 -14.47 24.30 2.25
CA HIS A 111 -14.87 25.41 1.38
C HIS A 111 -15.91 25.04 0.33
N GLY A 112 -15.89 23.81 -0.19
CA GLY A 112 -16.75 23.40 -1.30
C GLY A 112 -17.32 21.99 -1.20
N GLY A 113 -17.29 21.37 -0.01
CA GLY A 113 -17.88 20.07 0.25
C GLY A 113 -17.11 18.88 -0.33
N ASN A 114 -17.74 17.71 -0.28
CA ASN A 114 -17.14 16.43 -0.64
C ASN A 114 -16.75 16.35 -2.13
N ALA A 115 -17.52 16.98 -3.02
CA ALA A 115 -17.21 17.04 -4.45
C ALA A 115 -15.91 17.82 -4.73
N LEU A 116 -15.72 18.98 -4.09
CA LEU A 116 -14.49 19.75 -4.24
C LEU A 116 -13.29 19.00 -3.64
N GLN A 117 -13.49 18.30 -2.52
CA GLN A 117 -12.45 17.45 -1.94
C GLN A 117 -12.01 16.35 -2.93
N ASP A 118 -12.96 15.63 -3.53
CA ASP A 118 -12.66 14.57 -4.49
C ASP A 118 -11.96 15.12 -5.76
N ALA A 119 -12.39 16.28 -6.26
CA ALA A 119 -11.74 16.94 -7.39
C ALA A 119 -10.28 17.30 -7.07
N VAL A 120 -10.00 17.88 -5.90
CA VAL A 120 -8.63 18.20 -5.46
C VAL A 120 -7.79 16.94 -5.30
N LYS A 121 -8.35 15.88 -4.69
CA LYS A 121 -7.68 14.57 -4.60
C LYS A 121 -7.31 14.02 -5.97
N SER A 122 -8.25 14.10 -6.92
CA SER A 122 -8.03 13.68 -8.31
C SER A 122 -6.82 14.37 -8.93
N GLU A 123 -6.76 15.70 -8.84
CA GLU A 123 -5.68 16.47 -9.45
C GLU A 123 -4.34 16.27 -8.76
N LEU A 124 -4.32 16.09 -7.43
CA LEU A 124 -3.09 15.77 -6.69
C LEU A 124 -2.56 14.37 -7.05
N LEU A 125 -3.43 13.38 -7.19
CA LEU A 125 -3.04 12.04 -7.65
C LEU A 125 -2.52 12.08 -9.09
N ARG A 126 -3.16 12.86 -9.97
CA ARG A 126 -2.70 13.05 -11.36
C ARG A 126 -1.37 13.78 -11.42
N ALA A 127 -1.16 14.80 -10.58
CA ALA A 127 0.12 15.50 -10.45
C ALA A 127 1.25 14.51 -10.15
N HIS A 128 1.05 13.66 -9.14
CA HIS A 128 2.09 12.72 -8.72
C HIS A 128 2.29 11.54 -9.68
N PHE A 129 1.22 10.84 -10.03
CA PHE A 129 1.33 9.56 -10.75
C PHE A 129 1.36 9.72 -12.27
N VAL A 130 0.63 10.69 -12.82
CA VAL A 130 0.53 10.86 -14.29
C VAL A 130 1.56 11.87 -14.79
N ARG A 131 1.71 13.00 -14.10
CA ARG A 131 2.65 14.07 -14.48
C ARG A 131 4.04 13.93 -13.84
N GLY A 132 4.20 13.06 -12.84
CA GLY A 132 5.49 12.85 -12.16
C GLY A 132 5.96 14.06 -11.34
N GLU A 133 5.02 14.92 -10.93
CA GLU A 133 5.29 16.17 -10.25
C GLU A 133 5.57 15.96 -8.75
N ASN A 134 6.28 16.92 -8.17
CA ASN A 134 6.70 16.91 -6.79
C ASN A 134 5.60 17.51 -5.89
N LEU A 135 4.91 16.67 -5.09
CA LEU A 135 3.91 17.13 -4.12
C LEU A 135 4.48 17.88 -2.90
N GLY A 136 5.79 18.00 -2.75
CA GLY A 136 6.43 18.88 -1.76
C GLY A 136 6.62 20.31 -2.24
N ASP A 137 6.40 20.57 -3.54
CA ASP A 137 6.46 21.91 -4.09
C ASP A 137 5.09 22.61 -3.94
N HIS A 138 5.06 23.70 -3.18
CA HIS A 138 3.84 24.48 -2.96
C HIS A 138 3.25 25.05 -4.26
N ALA A 139 4.07 25.34 -5.27
CA ALA A 139 3.57 25.81 -6.57
C ALA A 139 2.81 24.70 -7.31
N VAL A 140 3.31 23.46 -7.27
CA VAL A 140 2.64 22.28 -7.83
C VAL A 140 1.34 22.01 -7.08
N LEU A 141 1.38 22.01 -5.75
CA LEU A 141 0.19 21.80 -4.91
C LEU A 141 -0.89 22.85 -5.16
N ALA A 142 -0.51 24.12 -5.23
CA ALA A 142 -1.43 25.21 -5.53
C ALA A 142 -2.06 25.06 -6.92
N ALA A 143 -1.24 24.80 -7.95
CA ALA A 143 -1.73 24.66 -9.32
C ALA A 143 -2.71 23.48 -9.46
N ALA A 144 -2.40 22.33 -8.86
CA ALA A 144 -3.28 21.16 -8.87
C ALA A 144 -4.62 21.44 -8.16
N ALA A 145 -4.60 22.07 -6.99
CA ALA A 145 -5.82 22.37 -6.26
C ALA A 145 -6.66 23.49 -6.93
N GLU A 146 -6.01 24.51 -7.51
CA GLU A 146 -6.67 25.56 -8.29
C GLU A 146 -7.32 25.00 -9.56
N ALA A 147 -6.67 24.06 -10.26
CA ALA A 147 -7.24 23.37 -11.42
C ALA A 147 -8.52 22.58 -11.07
N ALA A 148 -8.62 22.07 -9.84
CA ALA A 148 -9.82 21.45 -9.29
C ALA A 148 -10.87 22.45 -8.76
N GLY A 149 -10.60 23.76 -8.82
CA GLY A 149 -11.51 24.83 -8.38
C GLY A 149 -11.27 25.36 -6.96
N PHE A 150 -10.24 24.88 -6.23
CA PHE A 150 -9.92 25.36 -4.90
C PHE A 150 -9.00 26.59 -4.93
N ARG A 151 -9.60 27.78 -5.08
CA ARG A 151 -8.90 29.08 -5.21
C ARG A 151 -8.11 29.56 -3.98
N HIS A 152 -8.27 28.94 -2.82
CA HIS A 152 -7.60 29.34 -1.56
C HIS A 152 -6.30 28.58 -1.31
N ALA A 153 -5.84 27.77 -2.27
CA ALA A 153 -4.70 26.87 -2.08
C ALA A 153 -3.39 27.60 -1.71
N ARG A 154 -3.04 28.68 -2.43
CA ARG A 154 -1.79 29.43 -2.17
C ARG A 154 -1.74 30.04 -0.78
N GLU A 155 -2.83 30.67 -0.37
CA GLU A 155 -2.95 31.29 0.96
C GLU A 155 -2.85 30.24 2.06
N ALA A 156 -3.56 29.13 1.91
CA ALA A 156 -3.51 28.03 2.87
C ALA A 156 -2.08 27.45 3.00
N LEU A 157 -1.39 27.23 1.88
CA LEU A 157 -0.02 26.71 1.87
C LEU A 157 0.95 27.67 2.58
N ALA A 158 0.84 28.97 2.32
CA ALA A 158 1.67 30.00 2.93
C ALA A 158 1.45 30.14 4.46
N THR A 159 0.21 29.97 4.92
CA THR A 159 -0.16 30.19 6.33
C THR A 159 -0.04 28.95 7.22
N GLY A 160 0.04 27.75 6.64
CA GLY A 160 0.01 26.52 7.44
C GLY A 160 -1.41 26.08 7.86
N GLU A 161 -2.47 26.73 7.33
CA GLU A 161 -3.86 26.42 7.67
C GLU A 161 -4.23 24.95 7.42
N GLY A 162 -5.06 24.36 8.30
CA GLY A 162 -5.52 22.97 8.17
C GLY A 162 -4.60 21.92 8.81
N GLY A 163 -3.40 22.29 9.25
CA GLY A 163 -2.46 21.34 9.85
C GLY A 163 -2.97 20.63 11.11
N ALA A 164 -3.71 21.32 11.98
CA ALA A 164 -4.31 20.71 13.17
C ALA A 164 -5.43 19.71 12.81
N GLN A 165 -6.24 20.01 11.79
CA GLN A 165 -7.30 19.13 11.32
C GLN A 165 -6.71 17.83 10.76
N VAL A 166 -5.70 17.92 9.88
CA VAL A 166 -5.08 16.71 9.29
C VAL A 166 -4.50 15.81 10.35
N ARG A 167 -3.80 16.36 11.36
CA ARG A 167 -3.27 15.55 12.48
C ARG A 167 -4.38 14.82 13.25
N ALA A 168 -5.49 15.52 13.52
CA ALA A 168 -6.62 14.92 14.22
C ALA A 168 -7.32 13.84 13.38
N GLU A 169 -7.53 14.06 12.09
CA GLU A 169 -8.16 13.10 11.18
C GLU A 169 -7.26 11.87 10.94
N SER A 170 -5.94 12.05 10.83
CA SER A 170 -5.00 10.92 10.74
C SER A 170 -5.01 10.06 12.02
N ALA A 171 -5.11 10.68 13.19
CA ALA A 171 -5.25 9.94 14.45
C ALA A 171 -6.56 9.14 14.52
N ARG A 172 -7.66 9.69 13.95
CA ARG A 172 -8.96 8.99 13.91
C ARG A 172 -8.89 7.68 13.11
N GLY A 173 -8.17 7.64 11.99
CA GLY A 173 -8.00 6.42 11.19
C GLY A 173 -7.49 5.24 12.01
N ALA A 174 -6.46 5.49 12.84
CA ALA A 174 -5.93 4.48 13.75
C ALA A 174 -6.97 4.04 14.79
N THR A 175 -7.75 4.98 15.37
CA THR A 175 -8.76 4.65 16.39
C THR A 175 -9.93 3.82 15.85
N VAL A 176 -10.26 3.96 14.57
CA VAL A 176 -11.33 3.17 13.93
C VAL A 176 -10.83 1.86 13.31
N GLY A 177 -9.56 1.52 13.51
CA GLY A 177 -8.96 0.25 13.06
C GLY A 177 -8.50 0.24 11.61
N VAL A 178 -8.32 1.40 10.96
CA VAL A 178 -7.77 1.47 9.60
C VAL A 178 -6.26 1.36 9.64
N THR A 179 -5.73 0.38 8.94
CA THR A 179 -4.30 0.01 8.97
C THR A 179 -3.69 -0.19 7.58
N ALA A 180 -4.53 -0.27 6.55
CA ALA A 180 -4.15 -0.35 5.15
C ALA A 180 -4.91 0.69 4.34
N VAL A 181 -4.36 1.05 3.19
CA VAL A 181 -4.99 2.02 2.27
C VAL A 181 -4.91 1.56 0.82
N PRO A 182 -5.92 1.87 -0.01
CA PRO A 182 -7.15 2.58 0.37
C PRO A 182 -8.04 1.68 1.23
N THR A 183 -8.76 2.26 2.18
CA THR A 183 -9.82 1.55 2.93
C THR A 183 -11.10 2.35 2.86
N PHE A 184 -12.18 1.72 2.40
CA PHE A 184 -13.51 2.29 2.28
C PHE A 184 -14.41 1.79 3.41
N VAL A 185 -15.08 2.68 4.12
CA VAL A 185 -15.94 2.35 5.26
C VAL A 185 -17.33 2.93 5.06
N VAL A 186 -18.33 2.08 5.18
CA VAL A 186 -19.75 2.44 5.12
C VAL A 186 -20.47 1.82 6.32
N GLY A 187 -20.93 2.67 7.24
CA GLY A 187 -21.52 2.18 8.49
C GLY A 187 -20.49 1.37 9.28
N ARG A 188 -20.79 0.10 9.57
CA ARG A 188 -19.91 -0.82 10.31
C ARG A 188 -19.05 -1.71 9.41
N ARG A 189 -19.18 -1.59 8.09
CA ARG A 189 -18.42 -2.39 7.12
C ARG A 189 -17.20 -1.64 6.62
N ALA A 190 -16.11 -2.38 6.39
CA ALA A 190 -14.89 -1.88 5.79
C ALA A 190 -14.47 -2.77 4.62
N LEU A 191 -13.92 -2.16 3.57
CA LEU A 191 -13.30 -2.82 2.42
C LEU A 191 -11.89 -2.25 2.26
N ALA A 192 -10.88 -3.10 2.46
CA ALA A 192 -9.48 -2.72 2.33
C ALA A 192 -8.92 -3.09 0.95
N GLY A 193 -8.04 -2.25 0.43
CA GLY A 193 -7.33 -2.43 -0.83
C GLY A 193 -8.08 -1.89 -2.05
N ALA A 194 -7.37 -1.86 -3.17
CA ALA A 194 -7.88 -1.42 -4.46
C ALA A 194 -8.64 -2.55 -5.18
N GLN A 195 -9.72 -3.03 -4.57
CA GLN A 195 -10.55 -4.11 -5.10
C GLN A 195 -11.15 -3.76 -6.47
N ASP A 196 -11.54 -4.77 -7.24
CA ASP A 196 -12.16 -4.58 -8.56
C ASP A 196 -13.50 -3.82 -8.45
N PRO A 197 -13.90 -3.04 -9.48
CA PRO A 197 -15.11 -2.21 -9.43
C PRO A 197 -16.38 -2.97 -9.02
N GLU A 198 -16.55 -4.21 -9.51
CA GLU A 198 -17.69 -5.06 -9.19
C GLU A 198 -17.70 -5.46 -7.71
N ALA A 199 -16.54 -5.80 -7.14
CA ALA A 199 -16.41 -6.11 -5.72
C ALA A 199 -16.70 -4.88 -4.84
N ILE A 200 -16.25 -3.69 -5.26
CA ILE A 200 -16.59 -2.44 -4.59
C ILE A 200 -18.11 -2.19 -4.68
N LEU A 201 -18.72 -2.39 -5.84
CA LEU A 201 -20.17 -2.22 -6.04
C LEU A 201 -20.98 -3.15 -5.13
N ASP A 202 -20.60 -4.43 -5.06
CA ASP A 202 -21.25 -5.41 -4.20
C ASP A 202 -21.09 -5.06 -2.72
N PHE A 203 -19.91 -4.58 -2.30
CA PHE A 203 -19.71 -4.03 -0.96
C PHE A 203 -20.67 -2.86 -0.68
N LEU A 204 -20.83 -1.91 -1.61
CA LEU A 204 -21.73 -0.77 -1.45
C LEU A 204 -23.19 -1.21 -1.33
N ARG A 205 -23.61 -2.20 -2.13
CA ARG A 205 -24.97 -2.78 -2.07
C ARG A 205 -25.23 -3.42 -0.71
N GLN A 206 -24.32 -4.27 -0.24
CA GLN A 206 -24.44 -4.90 1.07
C GLN A 206 -24.49 -3.87 2.21
N ALA A 207 -23.64 -2.84 2.15
CA ALA A 207 -23.63 -1.79 3.17
C ALA A 207 -24.91 -0.92 3.17
N ALA A 208 -25.51 -0.71 2.01
CA ALA A 208 -26.79 -0.02 1.90
C ALA A 208 -27.97 -0.88 2.42
N ASP A 209 -27.91 -2.19 2.23
CA ASP A 209 -28.88 -3.14 2.77
C ASP A 209 -28.85 -3.17 4.31
N ASP A 210 -27.66 -3.25 4.90
CA ASP A 210 -27.47 -3.23 6.35
C ASP A 210 -27.97 -1.92 6.97
N ARG A 211 -27.75 -0.77 6.32
CA ARG A 211 -28.22 0.54 6.80
C ARG A 211 -29.74 0.67 6.85
N ARG A 212 -30.50 -0.03 6.01
CA ARG A 212 -31.97 -0.05 6.13
C ARG A 212 -32.44 -0.83 7.36
N SER A 213 -31.56 -1.65 7.93
CA SER A 213 -31.83 -2.58 9.02
C SER A 213 -31.47 -2.00 10.40
N ASP A 214 -30.59 -0.99 10.44
CA ASP A 214 -30.11 -0.32 11.66
C ASP A 214 -30.89 0.98 11.99
N PRO A 215 -31.14 1.29 13.27
CA PRO A 215 -31.68 2.59 13.67
C PRO A 215 -30.64 3.72 13.41
N PRO A 216 -31.08 4.97 13.18
CA PRO A 216 -30.19 6.07 12.78
C PRO A 216 -29.21 6.42 13.91
N GLY A 217 -27.95 6.01 13.73
CA GLY A 217 -26.84 6.29 14.65
C GLY A 217 -25.87 7.31 14.08
N ASP A 218 -25.52 8.29 14.90
CA ASP A 218 -24.59 9.38 14.58
C ASP A 218 -23.16 8.84 14.28
N GLY A 219 -22.42 9.57 13.46
CA GLY A 219 -21.25 9.12 12.71
C GLY A 219 -20.15 8.34 13.48
N ALA A 220 -19.47 7.46 12.73
CA ALA A 220 -18.27 6.72 13.11
C ALA A 220 -18.42 5.88 14.40
N GLN A 221 -19.33 4.91 14.37
CA GLN A 221 -19.26 3.80 15.32
C GLN A 221 -17.99 2.96 15.04
N PRO A 222 -17.35 2.37 16.07
CA PRO A 222 -16.30 1.39 15.88
C PRO A 222 -16.78 0.32 14.89
N LEU A 223 -15.94 -0.04 13.91
CA LEU A 223 -16.22 -1.14 12.99
C LEU A 223 -16.66 -2.36 13.83
N GLY A 224 -17.79 -2.96 13.48
CA GLY A 224 -18.35 -4.07 14.23
C GLY A 224 -17.34 -5.22 14.32
N THR A 225 -17.27 -5.86 15.48
CA THR A 225 -16.30 -6.91 15.82
C THR A 225 -16.25 -8.02 14.76
N VAL A 226 -15.18 -8.01 13.96
CA VAL A 226 -14.49 -9.21 13.49
C VAL A 226 -13.04 -9.05 13.95
N GLN A 227 -12.72 -9.61 15.10
CA GLN A 227 -11.35 -9.64 15.59
C GLN A 227 -10.61 -10.78 14.88
N ALA A 228 -10.21 -10.52 13.63
CA ALA A 228 -9.04 -11.15 13.04
C ALA A 228 -7.91 -10.08 13.09
N PRO A 229 -6.72 -10.41 13.61
CA PRO A 229 -5.65 -9.41 13.80
C PRO A 229 -5.14 -8.90 12.45
N ASP A 230 -5.50 -7.67 12.05
CA ASP A 230 -5.16 -7.07 10.75
C ASP A 230 -3.92 -7.66 10.05
N PRO A 231 -4.05 -8.31 8.87
CA PRO A 231 -2.95 -8.97 8.18
C PRO A 231 -1.80 -8.02 7.83
N VAL A 232 -2.08 -6.74 7.59
CA VAL A 232 -1.04 -5.76 7.23
C VAL A 232 -0.28 -5.29 8.46
N ALA A 233 -0.96 -5.01 9.58
CA ALA A 233 -0.32 -4.75 10.86
C ALA A 233 0.44 -5.98 11.36
N ALA A 234 -0.11 -7.19 11.18
CA ALA A 234 0.58 -8.43 11.49
C ALA A 234 1.85 -8.57 10.64
N TYR A 235 1.79 -8.29 9.35
CA TYR A 235 2.96 -8.28 8.45
C TYR A 235 4.01 -7.24 8.87
N ARG A 236 3.59 -5.99 9.13
CA ARG A 236 4.51 -4.91 9.54
C ARG A 236 5.13 -5.18 10.90
N GLU A 237 4.34 -5.64 11.86
CA GLU A 237 4.81 -5.98 13.20
C GLU A 237 5.76 -7.18 13.14
N ALA A 238 5.44 -8.21 12.35
CA ALA A 238 6.34 -9.32 12.12
C ALA A 238 7.66 -8.88 11.46
N GLY A 239 7.61 -7.92 10.53
CA GLY A 239 8.80 -7.29 9.95
C GLY A 239 9.65 -6.59 11.02
N ARG A 240 9.03 -5.75 11.85
CA ARG A 240 9.69 -5.04 12.96
C ARG A 240 10.30 -6.00 13.99
N LEU A 241 9.57 -7.06 14.34
CA LEU A 241 10.04 -8.11 15.25
C LEU A 241 11.23 -8.86 14.66
N LEU A 242 11.20 -9.18 13.36
CA LEU A 242 12.33 -9.81 12.68
C LEU A 242 13.58 -8.91 12.69
N GLU A 243 13.42 -7.60 12.43
CA GLU A 243 14.49 -6.60 12.53
C GLU A 243 15.04 -6.48 13.96
N ALA A 244 14.15 -6.54 14.95
CA ALA A 244 14.50 -6.59 16.38
C ALA A 244 15.14 -7.92 16.82
N ARG A 245 15.34 -8.87 15.89
CA ARG A 245 15.89 -10.22 16.13
C ARG A 245 15.00 -11.10 17.01
N GLU A 246 13.68 -10.91 16.90
CA GLU A 246 12.63 -11.69 17.57
C GLU A 246 11.82 -12.55 16.58
N PRO A 247 12.46 -13.48 15.83
CA PRO A 247 11.80 -14.19 14.72
C PRO A 247 10.69 -15.16 15.15
N LEU A 248 10.69 -15.63 16.40
CA LEU A 248 9.65 -16.52 16.91
C LEU A 248 8.36 -15.76 17.24
N GLU A 249 8.47 -14.55 17.79
CA GLU A 249 7.33 -13.68 17.99
C GLU A 249 6.76 -13.18 16.66
N ALA A 250 7.63 -12.88 15.69
CA ALA A 250 7.22 -12.58 14.32
C ALA A 250 6.37 -13.73 13.71
N LEU A 251 6.80 -14.98 13.88
CA LEU A 251 6.04 -16.16 13.43
C LEU A 251 4.70 -16.31 14.17
N ARG A 252 4.65 -16.00 15.47
CA ARG A 252 3.41 -16.03 16.25
C ARG A 252 2.41 -15.00 15.75
N VAL A 253 2.88 -13.81 15.39
CA VAL A 253 2.06 -12.75 14.79
C VAL A 253 1.54 -13.16 13.40
N LEU A 254 2.36 -13.87 12.61
CA LEU A 254 1.97 -14.37 11.28
C LEU A 254 1.11 -15.65 11.32
N GLN A 255 1.08 -16.38 12.44
CA GLN A 255 0.42 -17.69 12.58
C GLN A 255 -1.06 -17.68 12.11
N PRO A 256 -1.91 -16.70 12.45
CA PRO A 256 -3.30 -16.68 12.00
C PRO A 256 -3.46 -16.61 10.48
N TRP A 257 -2.45 -16.10 9.79
CA TRP A 257 -2.47 -15.82 8.36
C TRP A 257 -1.75 -16.92 7.55
N SER A 258 -1.17 -17.92 8.22
CA SER A 258 -0.41 -18.99 7.58
C SER A 258 -1.27 -20.04 6.85
N GLY A 259 -2.55 -20.19 7.21
CA GLY A 259 -3.46 -21.18 6.64
C GLY A 259 -4.36 -20.67 5.50
N GLU A 260 -4.77 -19.40 5.53
CA GLU A 260 -5.81 -18.85 4.64
C GLU A 260 -5.25 -17.81 3.64
N PHE A 261 -4.06 -17.25 3.90
CA PHE A 261 -3.34 -16.30 3.03
C PHE A 261 -2.09 -16.92 2.41
N GLY A 262 -2.07 -18.26 2.35
CA GLY A 262 -0.92 -19.07 1.91
C GLY A 262 -0.50 -18.91 0.44
N GLY A 263 -0.98 -17.90 -0.27
CA GLY A 263 -0.59 -17.56 -1.64
C GLY A 263 0.08 -16.19 -1.81
N ASP A 264 0.04 -15.29 -0.83
CA ASP A 264 0.70 -13.98 -0.96
C ASP A 264 2.21 -14.13 -0.80
N SER A 265 2.95 -13.86 -1.88
CA SER A 265 4.40 -14.02 -1.94
C SER A 265 5.15 -13.21 -0.89
N ALA A 266 4.65 -12.03 -0.49
CA ALA A 266 5.31 -11.20 0.51
C ALA A 266 5.19 -11.80 1.92
N VAL A 267 4.01 -12.28 2.30
CA VAL A 267 3.77 -12.94 3.60
C VAL A 267 4.55 -14.26 3.68
N LEU A 268 4.55 -15.05 2.60
CA LEU A 268 5.33 -16.29 2.52
C LEU A 268 6.83 -16.00 2.62
N LEU A 269 7.33 -14.97 1.95
CA LEU A 269 8.73 -14.60 1.99
C LEU A 269 9.15 -14.12 3.40
N LEU A 270 8.35 -13.29 4.06
CA LEU A 270 8.61 -12.86 5.44
C LEU A 270 8.59 -14.06 6.41
N THR A 271 7.64 -14.97 6.23
CA THR A 271 7.55 -16.22 7.00
C THR A 271 8.83 -17.07 6.82
N ALA A 272 9.28 -17.24 5.59
CA ALA A 272 10.52 -17.96 5.28
C ALA A 272 11.75 -17.29 5.91
N ARG A 273 11.84 -15.95 5.88
CA ARG A 273 12.92 -15.20 6.56
C ARG A 273 12.89 -15.40 8.06
N CYS A 274 11.71 -15.44 8.69
CA CYS A 274 11.59 -15.71 10.13
C CYS A 274 12.02 -17.15 10.47
N TYR A 275 11.63 -18.15 9.66
CA TYR A 275 12.11 -19.52 9.83
C TYR A 275 13.63 -19.63 9.67
N PHE A 276 14.20 -18.95 8.67
CA PHE A 276 15.64 -18.94 8.45
C PHE A 276 16.41 -18.29 9.62
N ALA A 277 15.92 -17.15 10.12
CA ALA A 277 16.50 -16.43 11.25
C ALA A 277 16.43 -17.22 12.57
N SER A 278 15.37 -18.01 12.76
CA SER A 278 15.18 -18.92 13.91
C SER A 278 15.79 -20.32 13.72
N ALA A 279 16.61 -20.51 12.68
CA ALA A 279 17.28 -21.79 12.34
C ALA A 279 16.33 -22.98 12.06
N GLN A 280 15.05 -22.72 11.76
CA GLN A 280 14.07 -23.72 11.31
C GLN A 280 14.20 -23.96 9.80
N LEU A 281 15.36 -24.45 9.37
CA LEU A 281 15.76 -24.47 7.96
C LEU A 281 14.85 -25.31 7.04
N ARG A 282 14.35 -26.47 7.51
CA ARG A 282 13.41 -27.29 6.72
C ARG A 282 12.11 -26.57 6.41
N ARG A 283 11.54 -25.85 7.39
CA ARG A 283 10.32 -25.05 7.21
C ARG A 283 10.56 -23.86 6.29
N ALA A 284 11.72 -23.20 6.40
CA ALA A 284 12.11 -22.14 5.47
C ALA A 284 12.22 -22.66 4.03
N GLU A 285 12.84 -23.83 3.83
CA GLU A 285 12.96 -24.48 2.52
C GLU A 285 11.58 -24.80 1.92
N GLU A 286 10.68 -25.42 2.69
CA GLU A 286 9.32 -25.77 2.22
C GLU A 286 8.57 -24.55 1.69
N VAL A 287 8.61 -23.43 2.42
CA VAL A 287 7.96 -22.18 2.00
C VAL A 287 8.65 -21.58 0.77
N LEU A 288 9.98 -21.53 0.74
CA LEU A 288 10.73 -20.95 -0.37
C LEU A 288 10.58 -21.74 -1.67
N ARG A 289 10.49 -23.07 -1.60
CA ARG A 289 10.23 -23.91 -2.79
C ARG A 289 8.88 -23.59 -3.41
N ARG A 290 7.83 -23.36 -2.60
CA ARG A 290 6.51 -22.94 -3.10
C ARG A 290 6.57 -21.59 -3.81
N ILE A 291 7.32 -20.63 -3.26
CA ILE A 291 7.50 -19.31 -3.90
C ILE A 291 8.23 -19.47 -5.24
N VAL A 292 9.31 -20.25 -5.28
CA VAL A 292 10.11 -20.47 -6.49
C VAL A 292 9.37 -21.29 -7.56
N GLU A 293 8.50 -22.22 -7.15
CA GLU A 293 7.64 -22.97 -8.07
C GLU A 293 6.58 -22.07 -8.71
N ALA A 294 5.96 -21.20 -7.92
CA ALA A 294 4.98 -20.23 -8.41
C ALA A 294 5.62 -19.09 -9.24
N ASN A 295 6.81 -18.64 -8.84
CA ASN A 295 7.56 -17.59 -9.53
C ASN A 295 9.06 -17.97 -9.66
N PRO A 296 9.44 -18.68 -10.75
CA PRO A 296 10.82 -19.13 -10.94
C PRO A 296 11.87 -18.03 -11.07
N THR A 297 11.45 -16.80 -11.41
CA THR A 297 12.30 -15.62 -11.63
C THR A 297 12.40 -14.70 -10.40
N ASP A 298 11.83 -15.08 -9.24
CA ASP A 298 12.05 -14.39 -7.98
C ASP A 298 13.50 -14.61 -7.48
N ASP A 299 14.37 -13.63 -7.71
CA ASP A 299 15.79 -13.72 -7.42
C ASP A 299 16.06 -13.83 -5.91
N TYR A 300 15.29 -13.13 -5.08
CA TYR A 300 15.49 -13.11 -3.64
C TYR A 300 15.00 -14.40 -2.98
N ALA A 301 13.88 -14.97 -3.44
CA ALA A 301 13.45 -16.31 -3.01
C ALA A 301 14.45 -17.39 -3.44
N ARG A 302 15.00 -17.29 -4.67
CA ARG A 302 16.09 -18.17 -5.14
C ARG A 302 17.34 -18.05 -4.27
N PHE A 303 17.75 -16.82 -3.95
CA PHE A 303 18.88 -16.54 -3.06
C PHE A 303 18.66 -17.13 -1.67
N MET A 304 17.52 -16.84 -1.04
CA MET A 304 17.18 -17.34 0.29
C MET A 304 17.09 -18.87 0.32
N LEU A 305 16.57 -19.51 -0.72
CA LEU A 305 16.55 -20.97 -0.84
C LEU A 305 17.96 -21.54 -0.93
N GLY A 306 18.83 -20.91 -1.73
CA GLY A 306 20.25 -21.23 -1.81
C GLY A 306 20.97 -21.12 -0.45
N ARG A 307 20.74 -20.02 0.28
CA ARG A 307 21.28 -19.81 1.63
C ARG A 307 20.75 -20.84 2.63
N CYS A 308 19.48 -21.22 2.51
CA CYS A 308 18.85 -22.24 3.35
C CYS A 308 19.50 -23.61 3.13
N LEU A 309 19.62 -24.04 1.86
CA LEU A 309 20.27 -25.29 1.47
C LEU A 309 21.75 -25.33 1.87
N GLN A 310 22.46 -24.20 1.74
CA GLN A 310 23.85 -24.06 2.18
C GLN A 310 23.98 -24.32 3.69
N ARG A 311 23.13 -23.72 4.53
CA ARG A 311 23.14 -23.95 5.99
C ARG A 311 22.73 -25.37 6.37
N GLN A 312 22.03 -26.08 5.49
CA GLN A 312 21.71 -27.50 5.62
C GLN A 312 22.81 -28.42 5.03
N THR A 313 23.97 -27.88 4.65
CA THR A 313 25.11 -28.61 4.04
C THR A 313 24.83 -29.24 2.67
N ARG A 314 23.73 -28.87 2.01
CA ARG A 314 23.34 -29.33 0.66
C ARG A 314 23.97 -28.45 -0.41
N ARG A 315 25.31 -28.49 -0.50
CA ARG A 315 26.12 -27.54 -1.30
C ARG A 315 25.77 -27.55 -2.79
N GLU A 316 25.60 -28.71 -3.41
CA GLU A 316 25.32 -28.80 -4.84
C GLU A 316 23.98 -28.14 -5.20
N GLU A 317 22.92 -28.43 -4.44
CA GLU A 317 21.61 -27.80 -4.66
C GLU A 317 21.64 -26.30 -4.35
N ALA A 318 22.32 -25.90 -3.28
CA ALA A 318 22.53 -24.49 -2.96
C ALA A 318 23.19 -23.74 -4.11
N ARG A 319 24.22 -24.35 -4.74
CA ARG A 319 24.95 -23.76 -5.86
C ARG A 319 24.04 -23.52 -7.07
N VAL A 320 23.13 -24.44 -7.37
CA VAL A 320 22.15 -24.28 -8.46
C VAL A 320 21.28 -23.04 -8.23
N HIS A 321 20.67 -22.94 -7.05
CA HIS A 321 19.79 -21.81 -6.73
C HIS A 321 20.54 -20.47 -6.65
N LEU A 322 21.74 -20.44 -6.07
CA LEU A 322 22.56 -19.23 -5.97
C LEU A 322 23.07 -18.76 -7.34
N ARG A 323 23.42 -19.69 -8.26
CA ARG A 323 23.78 -19.30 -9.64
C ARG A 323 22.61 -18.64 -10.36
N ILE A 324 21.42 -19.21 -10.24
CA ILE A 324 20.21 -18.64 -10.84
C ILE A 324 19.92 -17.26 -10.24
N ALA A 325 20.02 -17.12 -8.91
CA ALA A 325 19.85 -15.83 -8.24
C ALA A 325 20.84 -14.77 -8.74
N VAL A 326 22.13 -15.10 -8.86
CA VAL A 326 23.17 -14.20 -9.40
C VAL A 326 22.89 -13.82 -10.86
N SER A 327 22.41 -14.77 -11.69
CA SER A 327 22.06 -14.49 -13.08
C SER A 327 20.86 -13.55 -13.22
N LEU A 328 19.87 -13.68 -12.34
CA LEU A 328 18.68 -12.81 -12.30
C LEU A 328 19.02 -11.43 -11.72
N ASN A 329 19.90 -11.40 -10.72
CA ASN A 329 20.32 -10.21 -10.00
C ASN A 329 21.80 -10.35 -9.56
N PRO A 330 22.75 -9.68 -10.23
CA PRO A 330 24.17 -9.81 -9.94
C PRO A 330 24.61 -8.94 -8.74
N SER A 331 23.92 -9.08 -7.60
CA SER A 331 24.28 -8.37 -6.38
C SER A 331 25.59 -8.93 -5.76
N PRO A 332 26.42 -8.08 -5.14
CA PRO A 332 27.62 -8.54 -4.44
C PRO A 332 27.34 -9.59 -3.37
N GLU A 333 26.21 -9.47 -2.65
CA GLU A 333 25.80 -10.43 -1.62
C GLU A 333 25.54 -11.84 -2.21
N TYR A 334 24.87 -11.90 -3.37
CA TYR A 334 24.54 -13.16 -4.02
C TYR A 334 25.81 -13.82 -4.57
N ALA A 335 26.70 -13.01 -5.17
CA ALA A 335 28.00 -13.47 -5.65
C ALA A 335 28.86 -14.02 -4.51
N ASP A 336 28.92 -13.32 -3.37
CA ASP A 336 29.62 -13.77 -2.17
C ASP A 336 29.04 -15.08 -1.61
N ALA A 337 27.72 -15.19 -1.57
CA ALA A 337 27.06 -16.42 -1.13
C ALA A 337 27.38 -17.60 -2.06
N LEU A 338 27.38 -17.38 -3.39
CA LEU A 338 27.74 -18.38 -4.38
C LEU A 338 29.21 -18.81 -4.24
N ALA A 339 30.13 -17.86 -4.06
CA ALA A 339 31.55 -18.14 -3.87
C ALA A 339 31.80 -19.03 -2.64
N ARG A 340 31.07 -18.79 -1.54
CA ARG A 340 31.15 -19.60 -0.31
C ARG A 340 30.63 -21.04 -0.44
N VAL A 341 29.86 -21.36 -1.48
CA VAL A 341 29.40 -22.73 -1.77
C VAL A 341 30.34 -23.44 -2.74
N GLY A 342 31.06 -22.69 -3.57
CA GLY A 342 31.98 -23.25 -4.58
C GLY A 342 33.40 -23.54 -4.10
N GLY A 343 33.75 -23.17 -2.86
CA GLY A 343 35.05 -23.41 -2.22
C GLY A 343 35.11 -24.63 -1.29
#